data_AF-A0A2V5VFZ2-F1
#
_entry.id   AF-A0A2V5VFZ2-F1
#
_cell.length_a   1.000
_cell.length_b   1.000
_cell.length_c   1.000
_cell.angle_alpha   90.00
_cell.angle_beta   90.00
_cell.angle_gamma   90.00
#
_symmetry.space_group_name_H-M   'P 1'
#
loop_
_entity.id
_entity.type
_entity.pdbx_description
1 polymer ?
#
loop_
_entity_poly.entity_id
_entity_poly.type
_entity_poly.pdbx_seq_one_letter_code
_entity_poly.pdbx_strand_id
1 'polypeptide(L)' 'MRRFKPYSVYKDSGVEWLGEVPAHWEEKRLRFVCRVNPSKAEISALPRTTEVSFLPMEAIGEDGKLNH' A
#
# COMPACT_ATOMS: atom_id res chain seq x y z
N MET A 1 -13.57 16.40 -18.38
CA MET A 1 -12.22 16.25 -17.79
C MET A 1 -12.26 16.74 -16.35
N ARG A 2 -12.00 15.89 -15.35
CA ARG A 2 -11.92 16.31 -13.94
C ARG A 2 -10.67 17.18 -13.76
N ARG A 3 -10.86 18.45 -13.43
CA ARG A 3 -9.77 19.40 -13.16
C ARG A 3 -9.42 19.33 -11.68
N PHE A 4 -8.41 18.54 -11.33
CA PHE A 4 -7.84 18.54 -9.99
C PHE A 4 -7.12 19.87 -9.75
N LYS A 5 -7.24 20.42 -8.52
CA LYS A 5 -6.53 21.65 -8.16
C LYS A 5 -5.05 21.30 -7.91
N PRO A 6 -4.10 22.07 -8.48
CA PRO A 6 -2.69 21.91 -8.13
C PRO A 6 -2.47 22.29 -6.66
N TYR A 7 -1.42 21.74 -6.06
CA TYR A 7 -0.99 22.14 -4.72
C TYR A 7 -0.33 23.51 -4.77
N SER A 8 -0.28 24.21 -3.63
CA SER A 8 0.28 25.56 -3.55
C SER A 8 1.80 25.60 -3.65
N VAL A 9 2.48 24.56 -3.18
CA VAL A 9 3.95 24.47 -3.15
C VAL A 9 4.37 23.02 -3.39
N TYR A 10 5.46 22.86 -4.13
CA TYR A 10 6.09 21.58 -4.46
C TYR A 10 7.54 21.55 -4.00
N LYS A 11 8.08 20.34 -3.83
CA LYS A 11 9.48 20.06 -3.54
C LYS A 11 9.97 18.93 -4.44
N ASP A 12 11.28 18.88 -4.68
CA ASP A 12 11.90 17.73 -5.33
C ASP A 12 11.72 16.46 -4.47
N SER A 13 11.34 15.35 -5.09
CA SER A 13 11.12 14.08 -4.37
C SER A 13 12.40 13.32 -4.05
N GLY A 14 13.55 13.68 -4.64
CA GLY A 14 14.78 12.89 -4.57
C GLY A 14 14.73 11.58 -5.37
N VAL A 15 13.65 11.32 -6.11
CA VAL A 15 13.45 10.11 -6.91
C VAL A 15 13.35 10.49 -8.39
N GLU A 16 14.34 10.08 -9.18
CA GLU A 16 14.54 10.51 -10.57
C GLU A 16 13.28 10.38 -11.45
N TRP A 17 12.54 9.27 -11.33
CA TRP A 17 11.35 9.02 -12.15
C TRP A 17 10.08 9.72 -11.65
N LEU A 18 10.07 10.26 -10.42
CA LEU A 18 8.87 10.82 -9.79
C LEU A 18 8.78 12.35 -9.92
N GLY A 19 9.92 13.05 -9.98
CA GLY A 19 9.97 14.51 -10.13
C GLY A 19 9.53 15.24 -8.86
N GLU A 20 8.67 16.25 -9.01
CA GLU A 20 8.20 17.09 -7.91
C GLU A 20 6.95 16.55 -7.20
N VAL A 21 6.91 16.69 -5.88
CA VAL A 21 5.80 16.27 -5.01
C VAL A 21 5.32 17.43 -4.15
N PRO A 22 4.10 17.40 -3.58
CA PRO A 22 3.61 18.46 -2.73
C PRO A 22 4.53 18.70 -1.52
N ALA A 23 4.86 19.95 -1.24
CA ALA A 23 5.88 20.29 -0.23
C ALA A 23 5.55 19.80 1.18
N HIS A 24 4.25 19.68 1.51
CA HIS A 24 3.77 19.22 2.81
C HIS A 24 3.78 17.68 2.99
N TRP A 25 4.12 16.91 1.95
CA TRP A 25 4.21 15.45 2.07
C TRP A 25 5.45 15.04 2.86
N GLU A 26 5.30 14.03 3.71
CA GLU A 26 6.39 13.50 4.54
C GLU A 26 6.81 12.11 4.05
N GLU A 27 8.11 11.85 4.00
CA GLU A 27 8.66 10.54 3.71
C GLU A 27 8.68 9.69 4.99
N LYS A 28 8.00 8.53 4.97
CA LYS A 28 7.93 7.61 6.09
C LYS A 28 8.27 6.19 5.65
N ARG A 29 8.96 5.45 6.49
CA ARG A 29 9.18 4.01 6.25
C ARG A 29 7.85 3.27 6.38
N LEU A 30 7.48 2.52 5.36
CA LEU A 30 6.20 1.82 5.25
C LEU A 30 5.84 0.99 6.49
N ARG A 31 6.83 0.35 7.11
CA ARG A 31 6.66 -0.48 8.32
C ARG A 31 6.00 0.23 9.50
N PHE A 32 6.02 1.56 9.53
CA PHE A 32 5.47 2.37 10.62
C PHE A 32 4.06 2.91 10.34
N VAL A 33 3.62 2.84 9.08
CA VAL A 33 2.36 3.47 8.64
C VAL A 33 1.35 2.45 8.11
N CYS A 34 1.77 1.20 7.92
CA CYS A 34 0.91 0.12 7.42
C CYS A 34 1.05 -1.14 8.27
N ARG A 35 -0.08 -1.82 8.51
CA ARG A 35 -0.07 -3.21 8.98
C ARG A 35 0.14 -4.11 7.76
N VAL A 36 1.38 -4.54 7.56
CA VAL A 36 1.72 -5.56 6.56
C VAL A 36 1.38 -6.96 7.09
N ASN A 37 1.42 -7.97 6.22
CA ASN A 37 1.14 -9.38 6.54
C ASN A 37 1.63 -9.80 7.94
N PRO A 38 0.94 -10.76 8.60
CA PRO A 38 1.31 -11.22 9.92
C PRO A 38 2.80 -11.57 9.95
N SER A 39 3.50 -11.09 10.97
CA SER A 39 4.93 -11.35 11.13
C SER A 39 5.19 -12.85 11.24
N LYS A 40 6.43 -13.27 10.97
CA LYS A 40 6.83 -14.68 11.16
C LYS A 40 6.52 -15.19 12.56
N ALA A 41 6.65 -14.34 13.59
CA ALA A 41 6.32 -14.68 14.96
C ALA A 41 4.81 -14.94 15.13
N GLU A 42 3.96 -14.05 14.59
CA GLU A 42 2.51 -14.23 14.57
C GLU A 42 2.12 -15.51 13.83
N ILE A 43 2.69 -15.77 12.64
CA ILE A 43 2.42 -16.99 11.87
C ILE A 43 2.87 -18.25 12.64
N SER A 44 4.02 -18.21 13.29
CA SER A 44 4.55 -19.37 14.04
C SER A 44 3.73 -19.73 15.27
N ALA A 45 3.00 -18.76 15.84
CA ALA A 45 2.09 -18.97 16.96
C ALA A 45 0.74 -19.55 16.53
N LEU A 46 0.41 -19.51 15.23
CA LEU A 46 -0.84 -20.08 14.73
C LEU A 46 -0.76 -21.61 14.75
N PRO A 47 -1.87 -22.30 15.10
CA PRO A 47 -1.97 -23.75 14.92
C PRO A 47 -1.65 -24.15 13.49
N ARG A 48 -0.98 -25.29 13.28
CA ARG A 48 -0.74 -25.84 11.94
C ARG A 48 -2.03 -26.25 11.20
N THR A 49 -3.13 -26.36 11.94
CA THR A 49 -4.48 -26.63 11.42
C THR A 49 -5.22 -25.36 11.03
N THR A 50 -4.59 -24.19 11.13
CA THR A 50 -5.21 -22.93 10.71
C THR A 50 -5.44 -22.97 9.20
N GLU A 51 -6.71 -22.99 8.80
CA GLU A 51 -7.08 -22.87 7.40
C GLU A 51 -6.73 -21.47 6.89
N VAL A 52 -6.05 -21.41 5.75
CA VAL A 52 -5.70 -20.16 5.07
C VAL A 52 -6.27 -20.19 3.66
N SER A 53 -6.88 -19.08 3.26
CA SER A 53 -7.37 -18.92 1.89
C SER A 53 -6.25 -18.33 1.03
N PHE A 54 -5.90 -19.04 -0.03
CA PHE A 54 -5.07 -18.47 -1.09
C PHE A 54 -5.96 -17.71 -2.06
N LEU A 55 -5.79 -16.40 -2.14
CA LEU A 55 -6.51 -15.54 -3.08
C LEU A 55 -5.50 -15.10 -4.15
N PRO A 56 -5.58 -15.64 -5.39
CA PRO A 56 -4.73 -15.19 -6.48
C PRO A 56 -5.08 -13.74 -6.84
N MET A 57 -4.11 -12.96 -7.33
CA MET A 57 -4.31 -11.53 -7.61
C MET A 57 -5.38 -11.30 -8.68
N GLU A 58 -5.56 -12.25 -9.60
CA GLU A 58 -6.55 -12.21 -10.68
C GLU A 58 -8.00 -12.33 -10.15
N ALA A 59 -8.16 -12.94 -8.97
CA ALA A 59 -9.46 -13.04 -8.31
C ALA A 59 -9.86 -11.74 -7.59
N ILE A 60 -8.99 -10.73 -7.55
CA ILE A 60 -9.25 -9.44 -6.91
C ILE A 60 -9.59 -8.41 -7.99
N GLY A 61 -10.82 -7.89 -7.96
CA GLY A 61 -11.29 -6.83 -8.83
C GLY A 61 -10.62 -5.48 -8.55
N GLU A 62 -10.76 -4.55 -9.49
CA GLU A 62 -10.20 -3.19 -9.37
C GLU A 62 -10.74 -2.40 -8.16
N ASP A 63 -11.91 -2.81 -7.64
CA ASP A 63 -12.54 -2.24 -6.45
C ASP A 63 -12.15 -2.96 -5.14
N GLY A 64 -11.25 -3.94 -5.21
CA GLY A 64 -10.82 -4.75 -4.08
C GLY A 64 -11.81 -5.84 -3.65
N LYS A 65 -12.89 -6.08 -4.42
CA LYS A 65 -13.80 -7.22 -4.20
C LYS A 65 -13.29 -8.47 -4.90
N LEU A 66 -13.84 -9.62 -4.53
CA LEU A 66 -13.55 -10.86 -5.24
C LEU A 66 -14.38 -10.93 -6.53
N ASN A 67 -13.71 -11.24 -7.64
CA ASN A 67 -14.34 -11.56 -8.91
C ASN A 67 -14.95 -12.98 -8.79
N HIS A 68 -16.26 -13.11 -9.00
CA HIS A 68 -16.98 -14.39 -9.00
C HIS A 68 -16.76 -15.18 -10.29
#